data_AF-A0A0R1KB28-F1
#
_entry.id   AF-A0A0R1KB28-F1
#
_cell.length_a   1.000
_cell.length_b   1.000
_cell.length_c   1.000
_cell.angle_alpha   90.00
_cell.angle_beta   90.00
_cell.angle_gamma   90.00
#
_symmetry.space_group_name_H-M   'P 1'
#
loop_
_entity.id
_entity.type
_entity.pdbx_description
1 polymer ?
#
loop_
_entity_poly.entity_id
_entity_poly.type
_entity_poly.pdbx_seq_one_letter_code
_entity_poly.pdbx_strand_id
1 'polypeptide(L)'
;MKNDSLIQPWTKSSREIVQTLKRDSQGILISLKGDSKVSLDDLIDIGKLSIYDQQTMDQFMNEKTCGDVYLDNAFTLIDDLEMKYGVKDSKYSFEIYLATALAKKMQISQKLSWILMTAFIATQSSKLADLVLDYPGDDWKQFDNSFFDKLLEKPYDPPFVEQGKHYVTYFKSELFEYNLVAKAFQDLNELRKINNNRLTLNKLQNQHSYELIRMSFELLKYFS
;
A
#
# COMPACT_ATOMS: atom_id res chain seq x y z
N MET A 1 32.37 16.86 -4.21
CA MET A 1 31.47 16.09 -5.10
C MET A 1 30.15 15.96 -4.36
N LYS A 2 29.15 16.78 -4.72
CA LYS A 2 27.82 16.80 -4.09
C LYS A 2 26.98 15.77 -4.83
N ASN A 3 26.56 14.71 -4.13
CA ASN A 3 25.55 13.71 -4.51
C ASN A 3 25.32 13.56 -6.02
N ASP A 4 26.15 12.73 -6.68
CA ASP A 4 25.89 12.25 -8.04
C ASP A 4 24.59 11.44 -8.02
N SER A 5 23.47 12.15 -8.14
CA SER A 5 22.13 11.59 -8.20
C SER A 5 21.99 10.96 -9.57
N LEU A 6 21.89 9.64 -9.62
CA LEU A 6 21.78 8.90 -10.87
C LEU A 6 20.41 9.16 -11.49
N ILE A 7 20.33 10.14 -12.39
CA ILE A 7 19.12 10.40 -13.17
C ILE A 7 19.01 9.31 -14.24
N GLN A 8 18.09 8.36 -14.05
CA GLN A 8 17.78 7.35 -15.05
C GLN A 8 17.10 8.00 -16.27
N PRO A 9 17.36 7.49 -17.50
CA PRO A 9 16.56 7.86 -18.66
C PRO A 9 15.07 7.56 -18.42
N TRP A 10 14.20 8.40 -18.98
CA TRP A 10 12.76 8.18 -18.92
C TRP A 10 12.39 6.80 -19.47
N THR A 11 11.65 6.03 -18.67
CA THR A 11 11.19 4.70 -19.06
C THR A 11 9.70 4.51 -18.76
N LYS A 12 9.04 3.74 -19.60
CA LYS A 12 7.67 3.23 -19.36
C LYS A 12 7.68 1.85 -18.71
N SER A 13 8.86 1.27 -18.49
CA SER A 13 9.05 -0.08 -17.96
C SER A 13 8.99 -0.07 -16.43
N SER A 14 7.89 -0.55 -15.85
CA SER A 14 7.79 -0.74 -14.39
C SER A 14 8.89 -1.65 -13.84
N ARG A 15 9.32 -2.64 -14.62
CA ARG A 15 10.38 -3.58 -14.23
C ARG A 15 11.72 -2.87 -14.03
N GLU A 16 12.10 -1.99 -14.96
CA GLU A 16 13.36 -1.23 -14.86
C GLU A 16 13.33 -0.30 -13.66
N ILE A 17 12.23 0.42 -13.45
CA ILE A 17 12.04 1.32 -12.30
C ILE A 17 12.20 0.55 -10.99
N VAL A 18 11.50 -0.59 -10.84
CA VAL A 18 11.58 -1.43 -9.64
C VAL A 18 13.00 -1.97 -9.43
N GLN A 19 13.70 -2.38 -10.49
CA GLN A 19 15.08 -2.86 -10.37
C GLN A 19 16.04 -1.77 -9.89
N THR A 20 15.85 -0.53 -10.33
CA THR A 20 16.63 0.62 -9.87
C THR A 20 16.34 0.94 -8.41
N LEU A 21 15.06 1.03 -8.01
CA LEU A 21 14.67 1.31 -6.62
C LEU A 21 15.15 0.23 -5.64
N LYS A 22 15.33 -1.02 -6.09
CA LYS A 22 15.94 -2.09 -5.28
C LYS A 22 17.44 -1.85 -5.02
N ARG A 23 18.15 -1.21 -5.95
CA ARG A 23 19.61 -1.01 -5.90
C ARG A 23 20.01 0.31 -5.25
N ASP A 24 19.19 1.35 -5.38
CA ASP A 24 19.46 2.69 -4.88
C ASP A 24 18.56 3.01 -3.66
N SER A 25 19.20 3.24 -2.51
CA SER A 25 18.53 3.56 -1.25
C SER A 25 18.15 5.05 -1.12
N GLN A 26 18.53 5.91 -2.06
CA GLN A 26 18.20 7.34 -2.07
C GLN A 26 17.38 7.74 -3.31
N GLY A 27 16.94 6.75 -4.10
CA GLY A 27 16.18 7.00 -5.32
C GLY A 27 14.82 7.64 -5.04
N ILE A 28 14.53 8.71 -5.77
CA ILE A 28 13.21 9.36 -5.78
C ILE A 28 12.47 8.89 -7.03
N LEU A 29 11.20 8.53 -6.88
CA LEU A 29 10.37 8.20 -8.03
C LEU A 29 9.70 9.46 -8.57
N ILE A 30 9.85 9.72 -9.86
CA ILE A 30 9.28 10.88 -10.53
C ILE A 30 8.40 10.40 -11.68
N SER A 31 7.18 10.92 -11.76
CA SER A 31 6.26 10.67 -12.88
C SER A 31 5.85 11.97 -13.56
N LEU A 32 5.66 11.90 -14.88
CA LEU A 32 5.22 13.02 -15.71
C LEU A 32 3.81 12.74 -16.25
N LYS A 33 2.90 13.71 -16.13
CA LYS A 33 1.59 13.67 -16.78
C LYS A 33 1.59 14.50 -18.07
N GLY A 34 1.32 13.82 -19.19
CA GLY A 34 1.15 14.43 -20.53
C GLY A 34 2.44 14.57 -21.35
N ASP A 35 2.30 15.02 -22.59
CA ASP A 35 3.41 15.23 -23.52
C ASP A 35 4.01 16.63 -23.34
N SER A 36 4.83 16.80 -22.31
CA SER A 36 5.49 18.09 -22.04
C SER A 36 6.90 18.11 -22.60
N LYS A 37 7.21 19.08 -23.48
CA LYS A 37 8.56 19.31 -24.05
C LYS A 37 9.37 20.36 -23.27
N VAL A 38 9.02 20.59 -22.00
CA VAL A 38 9.54 21.70 -21.18
C VAL A 38 10.60 21.20 -20.20
N SER A 39 11.46 22.09 -19.71
CA SER A 39 12.54 21.78 -18.76
C SER A 39 12.00 21.30 -17.40
N LEU A 40 12.77 20.49 -16.67
CA LEU A 40 12.32 19.79 -15.46
C LEU A 40 11.85 20.73 -14.34
N ASP A 41 12.48 21.90 -14.21
CA ASP A 41 12.11 22.92 -13.23
C ASP A 41 10.76 23.55 -13.57
N ASP A 42 10.52 23.86 -14.85
CA ASP A 42 9.22 24.36 -15.33
C ASP A 42 8.10 23.31 -15.19
N LEU A 43 8.44 22.01 -15.20
CA LEU A 43 7.47 20.90 -15.08
C LEU A 43 6.91 20.75 -13.66
N ILE A 44 7.69 21.12 -12.65
CA ILE A 44 7.26 21.13 -11.24
C ILE A 44 6.22 22.24 -11.05
N ASP A 45 6.54 23.45 -11.52
CA ASP A 45 5.71 24.65 -11.30
C ASP A 45 4.36 24.59 -12.03
N ILE A 46 4.29 23.90 -13.17
CA ILE A 46 3.03 23.70 -13.92
C ILE A 46 2.23 22.48 -13.45
N GLY A 47 2.66 21.80 -12.37
CA GLY A 47 1.95 20.67 -11.76
C GLY A 47 1.89 19.40 -12.64
N LYS A 48 2.80 19.27 -13.62
CA LYS A 48 2.89 18.07 -14.48
C LYS A 48 3.84 17.01 -13.94
N LEU A 49 4.70 17.37 -13.00
CA LEU A 49 5.60 16.46 -12.31
C LEU A 49 4.98 16.00 -10.98
N SER A 50 4.97 14.70 -10.72
CA SER A 50 4.67 14.14 -9.39
C SER A 50 5.92 13.45 -8.86
N ILE A 51 6.36 13.86 -7.68
CA ILE A 51 7.55 13.36 -6.99
C ILE A 51 7.08 12.49 -5.82
N TYR A 52 7.63 11.29 -5.69
CA TYR A 52 7.29 10.33 -4.65
C TYR A 52 8.54 9.91 -3.89
N ASP A 53 8.69 10.47 -2.68
CA ASP A 53 9.74 10.09 -1.76
C ASP A 53 9.50 8.67 -1.25
N GLN A 54 10.55 7.84 -1.33
CA GLN A 54 10.45 6.44 -0.96
C GLN A 54 10.61 6.28 0.56
N GLN A 55 9.58 5.75 1.22
CA GLN A 55 9.67 5.40 2.63
C GLN A 55 10.38 4.05 2.79
N THR A 56 11.29 3.97 3.74
CA THR A 56 11.98 2.75 4.16
C THR A 56 11.29 2.15 5.39
N MET A 57 11.54 0.86 5.65
CA MET A 57 11.03 0.21 6.86
C MET A 57 11.56 0.89 8.12
N ASP A 58 12.85 1.24 8.15
CA ASP A 58 13.46 1.90 9.31
C ASP A 58 12.84 3.26 9.58
N GLN A 59 12.58 4.07 8.53
CA GLN A 59 11.88 5.35 8.69
C GLN A 59 10.48 5.15 9.28
N PHE A 60 9.70 4.22 8.74
CA PHE A 60 8.36 3.93 9.26
C PHE A 60 8.37 3.48 10.72
N MET A 61 9.31 2.60 11.10
CA MET A 61 9.42 2.11 12.47
C MET A 61 9.91 3.18 13.45
N ASN A 62 10.73 4.13 12.98
CA ASN A 62 11.21 5.26 13.77
C ASN A 62 10.16 6.37 13.94
N GLU A 63 9.07 6.36 13.19
CA GLU A 63 7.92 7.24 13.38
C GLU A 63 7.05 6.85 14.59
N LYS A 64 7.52 5.94 15.46
CA LYS A 64 6.93 5.64 16.77
C LYS A 64 6.96 6.86 17.69
N THR A 65 6.09 7.83 17.45
CA THR A 65 5.65 8.73 18.52
C THR A 65 4.64 7.97 19.39
N CYS A 66 4.65 8.21 20.70
CA CYS A 66 3.64 7.63 21.60
C CYS A 66 2.23 7.90 21.06
N GLY A 67 1.42 6.86 20.86
CA GLY A 67 0.04 6.96 20.34
C GLY A 67 -0.15 6.74 18.83
N ASP A 68 0.78 6.04 18.15
CA ASP A 68 0.56 5.61 16.76
C ASP A 68 -0.42 4.43 16.70
N VAL A 69 -1.71 4.77 16.61
CA VAL A 69 -2.84 3.82 16.53
C VAL A 69 -2.66 2.76 15.42
N TYR A 70 -1.96 3.09 14.33
CA TYR A 70 -1.74 2.14 13.23
C TYR A 70 -0.76 1.05 13.65
N LEU A 71 0.35 1.43 14.28
CA LEU A 71 1.33 0.47 14.79
C LEU A 71 0.76 -0.32 15.98
N ASP A 72 -0.06 0.30 16.83
CA ASP A 72 -0.74 -0.40 17.92
C ASP A 72 -1.66 -1.51 17.39
N ASN A 73 -2.44 -1.20 16.34
CA ASN A 73 -3.24 -2.21 15.64
C ASN A 73 -2.36 -3.33 15.04
N ALA A 74 -1.22 -2.97 14.42
CA ALA A 74 -0.30 -3.94 13.84
C ALA A 74 0.25 -4.93 14.90
N PHE A 75 0.73 -4.42 16.04
CA PHE A 75 1.22 -5.25 17.13
C PHE A 75 0.12 -6.10 17.75
N THR A 76 -1.07 -5.54 17.95
CA THR A 76 -2.23 -6.30 18.46
C THR A 76 -2.55 -7.49 17.56
N LEU A 77 -2.53 -7.29 16.23
CA LEU A 77 -2.80 -8.34 15.27
C LEU A 77 -1.70 -9.41 15.24
N ILE A 78 -0.43 -9.01 15.35
CA ILE A 78 0.72 -9.93 15.47
C ILE A 78 0.58 -10.80 16.73
N ASP A 79 0.37 -10.17 17.88
CA ASP A 79 0.25 -10.84 19.17
C ASP A 79 -0.92 -11.84 19.16
N ASP A 80 -2.07 -11.44 18.61
CA ASP A 80 -3.22 -12.33 18.49
C ASP A 80 -2.96 -13.52 17.55
N LEU A 81 -2.28 -13.30 16.42
CA LEU A 81 -1.91 -14.38 15.51
C LEU A 81 -0.98 -15.40 16.18
N GLU A 82 -0.03 -14.93 16.99
CA GLU A 82 0.88 -15.80 17.74
C GLU A 82 0.17 -16.53 18.87
N MET A 83 -0.53 -15.80 19.74
CA MET A 83 -1.12 -16.34 20.96
C MET A 83 -2.33 -17.24 20.70
N LYS A 84 -3.25 -16.82 19.82
CA LYS A 84 -4.51 -17.55 19.58
C LYS A 84 -4.35 -18.65 18.54
N TYR A 85 -3.48 -18.42 17.54
CA TYR A 85 -3.42 -19.29 16.36
C TYR A 85 -2.07 -19.97 16.15
N GLY A 86 -1.08 -19.75 17.03
CA GLY A 86 0.23 -20.37 16.95
C GLY A 86 1.01 -20.00 15.68
N VAL A 87 0.64 -18.88 15.06
CA VAL A 87 1.28 -18.37 13.86
C VAL A 87 2.47 -17.51 14.28
N LYS A 88 3.69 -17.95 13.95
CA LYS A 88 4.89 -17.14 14.21
C LYS A 88 4.78 -15.77 13.53
N ASP A 89 5.08 -14.71 14.28
CA ASP A 89 5.05 -13.30 13.84
C ASP A 89 5.61 -13.12 12.42
N SER A 90 6.84 -13.62 12.19
CA SER A 90 7.58 -13.44 10.95
C SER A 90 6.85 -13.87 9.67
N LYS A 91 5.83 -14.73 9.79
CA LYS A 91 5.13 -15.30 8.63
C LYS A 91 4.25 -14.29 7.90
N TYR A 92 3.69 -13.31 8.61
CA TYR A 92 2.75 -12.32 8.05
C TYR A 92 3.13 -10.87 8.34
N SER A 93 4.30 -10.63 8.93
CA SER A 93 4.79 -9.28 9.21
C SER A 93 4.89 -8.42 7.94
N PHE A 94 5.19 -9.02 6.76
CA PHE A 94 5.16 -8.29 5.49
C PHE A 94 3.78 -7.70 5.22
N GLU A 95 2.72 -8.51 5.29
CA GLU A 95 1.36 -8.08 5.02
C GLU A 95 0.90 -7.04 6.03
N ILE A 96 1.16 -7.30 7.32
CA ILE A 96 0.77 -6.43 8.42
C ILE A 96 1.42 -5.07 8.24
N TYR A 97 2.76 -4.98 8.24
CA TYR A 97 3.44 -3.70 8.20
C TYR A 97 3.19 -2.91 6.91
N LEU A 98 3.08 -3.58 5.76
CA LEU A 98 2.80 -2.88 4.51
C LEU A 98 1.39 -2.29 4.49
N ALA A 99 0.39 -3.04 4.97
CA ALA A 99 -0.97 -2.54 5.12
C ALA A 99 -1.04 -1.40 6.14
N THR A 100 -0.32 -1.51 7.26
CA THR A 100 -0.22 -0.46 8.28
C THR A 100 0.37 0.82 7.72
N ALA A 101 1.50 0.74 7.00
CA ALA A 101 2.17 1.90 6.42
C ALA A 101 1.28 2.62 5.41
N LEU A 102 0.58 1.86 4.55
CA LEU A 102 -0.36 2.44 3.60
C LEU A 102 -1.56 3.09 4.29
N ALA A 103 -2.15 2.43 5.28
CA ALA A 103 -3.25 2.99 6.06
C ALA A 103 -2.86 4.30 6.76
N LYS A 104 -1.67 4.33 7.37
CA LYS A 104 -1.13 5.52 8.05
C LYS A 104 -0.93 6.68 7.08
N LYS A 105 -0.31 6.44 5.92
CA LYS A 105 -0.12 7.48 4.88
C LYS A 105 -1.44 8.03 4.35
N MET A 106 -2.44 7.16 4.22
CA MET A 106 -3.78 7.52 3.77
C MET A 106 -4.67 8.12 4.86
N GLN A 107 -4.21 8.11 6.13
CA GLN A 107 -4.94 8.57 7.30
C GLN A 107 -6.32 7.89 7.46
N ILE A 108 -6.39 6.58 7.18
CA ILE A 108 -7.63 5.80 7.28
C ILE A 108 -8.01 5.64 8.75
N SER A 109 -9.31 5.72 9.10
CA SER A 109 -9.77 5.49 10.47
C SER A 109 -9.29 4.15 11.04
N GLN A 110 -9.16 4.07 12.38
CA GLN A 110 -8.68 2.87 13.08
C GLN A 110 -9.44 1.60 12.64
N LYS A 111 -10.77 1.65 12.61
CA LYS A 111 -11.62 0.53 12.20
C LYS A 111 -11.33 0.09 10.76
N LEU A 112 -11.24 1.04 9.83
CA LEU A 112 -11.00 0.72 8.43
C LEU A 112 -9.55 0.29 8.17
N SER A 113 -8.58 0.78 8.95
CA SER A 113 -7.21 0.28 8.95
C SER A 113 -7.17 -1.19 9.38
N TRP A 114 -7.94 -1.53 10.44
CA TRP A 114 -8.07 -2.90 10.93
C TRP A 114 -8.66 -3.81 9.86
N ILE A 115 -9.77 -3.40 9.21
CA ILE A 115 -10.36 -4.11 8.06
C ILE A 115 -9.33 -4.34 6.95
N LEU A 116 -8.54 -3.32 6.59
CA LEU A 116 -7.54 -3.43 5.53
C LEU A 116 -6.44 -4.46 5.87
N MET A 117 -5.87 -4.37 7.08
CA MET A 117 -4.79 -5.27 7.54
C MET A 117 -5.27 -6.71 7.59
N THR A 118 -6.41 -6.93 8.27
CA THR A 118 -7.03 -8.25 8.42
C THR A 118 -7.40 -8.87 7.08
N ALA A 119 -8.06 -8.11 6.19
CA ALA A 119 -8.41 -8.61 4.87
C ALA A 119 -7.17 -8.98 4.04
N PHE A 120 -6.12 -8.16 4.09
CA PHE A 120 -4.92 -8.40 3.28
C PHE A 120 -4.20 -9.70 3.71
N ILE A 121 -4.10 -9.94 5.01
CA ILE A 121 -3.53 -11.19 5.55
C ILE A 121 -4.41 -12.39 5.20
N ALA A 122 -5.74 -12.25 5.27
CA ALA A 122 -6.67 -13.32 4.90
C ALA A 122 -6.47 -13.81 3.45
N THR A 123 -5.95 -12.97 2.54
CA THR A 123 -5.61 -13.41 1.18
C THR A 123 -4.47 -14.44 1.10
N GLN A 124 -3.70 -14.63 2.17
CA GLN A 124 -2.55 -15.55 2.21
C GLN A 124 -2.96 -17.00 2.46
N SER A 125 -4.10 -17.24 3.11
CA SER A 125 -4.58 -18.58 3.38
C SER A 125 -6.07 -18.58 3.69
N SER A 126 -6.82 -19.54 3.15
CA SER A 126 -8.22 -19.75 3.51
C SER A 126 -8.41 -20.01 5.01
N LYS A 127 -7.44 -20.69 5.65
CA LYS A 127 -7.45 -20.89 7.10
C LYS A 127 -7.37 -19.56 7.84
N LEU A 128 -6.59 -18.61 7.35
CA LEU A 128 -6.53 -17.28 7.95
C LEU A 128 -7.80 -16.49 7.70
N ALA A 129 -8.47 -16.65 6.55
CA ALA A 129 -9.75 -16.00 6.33
C ALA A 129 -10.77 -16.40 7.41
N ASP A 130 -10.84 -17.69 7.75
CA ASP A 130 -11.72 -18.19 8.81
C ASP A 130 -11.31 -17.66 10.20
N LEU A 131 -10.00 -17.54 10.48
CA LEU A 131 -9.46 -17.02 11.75
C LEU A 131 -9.59 -15.50 11.87
N VAL A 132 -9.57 -14.80 10.74
CA VAL A 132 -9.66 -13.34 10.68
C VAL A 132 -11.11 -12.88 10.87
N LEU A 133 -12.08 -13.74 10.56
CA LEU A 133 -13.50 -13.53 10.85
C LEU A 133 -13.83 -13.56 12.36
N ASP A 134 -12.88 -13.93 13.24
CA ASP A 134 -12.99 -13.77 14.70
C ASP A 134 -12.59 -12.36 15.17
N TYR A 135 -12.20 -11.46 14.26
CA TYR A 135 -11.86 -10.05 14.55
C TYR A 135 -12.93 -9.01 14.17
N PRO A 136 -14.26 -9.26 14.13
CA PRO A 136 -15.16 -8.13 14.07
C PRO A 136 -14.89 -7.33 15.35
N GLY A 137 -14.44 -6.09 15.20
CA GLY A 137 -14.46 -5.17 16.33
C GLY A 137 -15.90 -5.17 16.87
N ASP A 138 -16.07 -5.08 18.18
CA ASP A 138 -17.41 -5.03 18.81
C ASP A 138 -18.30 -3.91 18.21
N ASP A 139 -17.70 -2.97 17.47
CA ASP A 139 -18.32 -1.84 16.78
C ASP A 139 -18.63 -2.06 15.28
N TRP A 140 -18.35 -3.24 14.70
CA TRP A 140 -18.60 -3.52 13.29
C TRP A 140 -20.10 -3.66 12.99
N LYS A 141 -20.57 -2.87 12.02
CA LYS A 141 -21.94 -2.94 11.51
C LYS A 141 -22.05 -4.02 10.43
N GLN A 142 -23.28 -4.38 10.05
CA GLN A 142 -23.54 -5.32 8.96
C GLN A 142 -22.83 -4.94 7.65
N PHE A 143 -22.72 -3.63 7.36
CA PHE A 143 -22.02 -3.13 6.18
C PHE A 143 -20.51 -3.37 6.25
N ASP A 144 -19.88 -3.22 7.42
CA ASP A 144 -18.44 -3.48 7.61
C ASP A 144 -18.12 -4.94 7.27
N ASN A 145 -18.92 -5.87 7.79
CA ASN A 145 -18.81 -7.30 7.50
C ASN A 145 -18.99 -7.60 6.01
N SER A 146 -20.06 -7.07 5.41
CA SER A 146 -20.34 -7.27 3.98
C SER A 146 -19.24 -6.70 3.09
N PHE A 147 -18.64 -5.59 3.50
CA PHE A 147 -17.51 -4.98 2.80
C PHE A 147 -16.24 -5.82 2.95
N PHE A 148 -15.94 -6.30 4.15
CA PHE A 148 -14.83 -7.21 4.40
C PHE A 148 -14.93 -8.47 3.54
N ASP A 149 -16.08 -9.14 3.53
CA ASP A 149 -16.33 -10.31 2.68
C ASP A 149 -16.11 -9.99 1.21
N LYS A 150 -16.59 -8.82 0.77
CA LYS A 150 -16.44 -8.37 -0.61
C LYS A 150 -14.98 -8.13 -1.00
N LEU A 151 -14.14 -7.66 -0.08
CA LEU A 151 -12.69 -7.52 -0.33
C LEU A 151 -12.03 -8.89 -0.56
N LEU A 152 -12.52 -9.96 0.04
CA LEU A 152 -11.92 -11.29 -0.09
C LEU A 152 -12.33 -12.03 -1.37
N GLU A 153 -13.44 -11.66 -2.01
CA GLU A 153 -13.87 -12.21 -3.29
C GLU A 153 -12.84 -11.95 -4.42
N LYS A 154 -12.46 -12.99 -5.17
CA LYS A 154 -11.62 -12.84 -6.39
C LYS A 154 -12.52 -12.47 -7.59
N PRO A 155 -12.12 -11.56 -8.51
CA PRO A 155 -10.78 -10.99 -8.69
C PRO A 155 -10.62 -9.54 -8.18
N TYR A 156 -9.41 -9.23 -7.71
CA TYR A 156 -9.01 -7.94 -7.14
C TYR A 156 -8.69 -6.85 -8.18
N ASP A 157 -9.31 -6.91 -9.37
CA ASP A 157 -9.06 -5.95 -10.44
C ASP A 157 -9.68 -4.58 -10.11
N PRO A 158 -9.06 -3.47 -10.54
CA PRO A 158 -9.54 -2.13 -10.22
C PRO A 158 -10.99 -1.96 -10.69
N PRO A 159 -11.89 -1.37 -9.87
CA PRO A 159 -13.21 -0.99 -10.32
C PRO A 159 -13.03 0.15 -11.32
N PHE A 160 -12.94 -0.20 -12.60
CA PHE A 160 -12.97 0.68 -13.76
C PHE A 160 -11.78 1.65 -13.91
N VAL A 161 -10.90 1.36 -14.87
CA VAL A 161 -10.01 2.37 -15.47
C VAL A 161 -10.18 2.33 -16.98
N GLU A 162 -11.21 3.00 -17.51
CA GLU A 162 -11.12 3.49 -18.89
C GLU A 162 -10.13 4.67 -18.87
N GLN A 163 -8.94 4.46 -19.45
CA GLN A 163 -7.99 5.55 -19.68
C GLN A 163 -8.70 6.66 -20.47
N GLY A 164 -8.81 7.85 -19.88
CA GLY A 164 -9.36 9.03 -20.54
C GLY A 164 -10.74 9.50 -20.06
N LYS A 165 -11.39 8.81 -19.11
CA LYS A 165 -12.60 9.34 -18.45
C LYS A 165 -12.42 9.44 -16.94
N HIS A 166 -12.38 10.68 -16.45
CA HIS A 166 -12.53 10.96 -15.03
C HIS A 166 -13.98 10.65 -14.62
N TYR A 167 -14.26 9.43 -14.17
CA TYR A 167 -15.49 9.17 -13.44
C TYR A 167 -15.32 9.78 -12.05
N VAL A 168 -15.79 11.03 -11.88
CA VAL A 168 -15.95 11.61 -10.54
C VAL A 168 -17.10 10.86 -9.89
N THR A 169 -16.74 9.78 -9.20
CA THR A 169 -17.70 9.00 -8.43
C THR A 169 -17.89 9.75 -7.12
N TYR A 170 -19.01 10.47 -7.01
CA TYR A 170 -19.39 11.16 -5.78
C TYR A 170 -19.87 10.12 -4.78
N PHE A 171 -18.98 9.70 -3.89
CA PHE A 171 -19.36 8.94 -2.72
C PHE A 171 -19.98 9.90 -1.69
N LYS A 172 -21.02 9.44 -0.99
CA LYS A 172 -21.37 10.07 0.30
C LYS A 172 -20.11 10.05 1.18
N SER A 173 -19.92 11.07 2.02
CA SER A 173 -18.74 11.18 2.91
C SER A 173 -18.44 9.89 3.67
N GLU A 174 -19.49 9.19 4.11
CA GLU A 174 -19.41 7.90 4.81
C GLU A 174 -18.81 6.75 3.99
N LEU A 175 -18.89 6.79 2.65
CA LEU A 175 -18.40 5.75 1.74
C LEU A 175 -17.02 6.06 1.14
N PHE A 176 -16.54 7.29 1.31
CA PHE A 176 -15.24 7.71 0.78
C PHE A 176 -14.11 6.86 1.34
N GLU A 177 -14.14 6.63 2.65
CA GLU A 177 -13.10 5.92 3.38
C GLU A 177 -13.10 4.41 3.02
N TYR A 178 -14.25 3.80 2.76
CA TYR A 178 -14.33 2.43 2.21
C TYR A 178 -13.77 2.31 0.80
N ASN A 179 -14.01 3.31 -0.06
CA ASN A 179 -13.40 3.35 -1.39
C ASN A 179 -11.87 3.50 -1.31
N LEU A 180 -11.37 4.28 -0.35
CA LEU A 180 -9.94 4.34 -0.05
C LEU A 180 -9.40 2.96 0.35
N VAL A 181 -10.06 2.26 1.26
CA VAL A 181 -9.67 0.90 1.67
C VAL A 181 -9.68 -0.08 0.50
N ALA A 182 -10.71 -0.04 -0.36
CA ALA A 182 -10.78 -0.91 -1.52
C ALA A 182 -9.61 -0.70 -2.49
N LYS A 183 -9.26 0.56 -2.77
CA LYS A 183 -8.08 0.89 -3.59
C LYS A 183 -6.78 0.48 -2.92
N ALA A 184 -6.64 0.75 -1.61
CA ALA A 184 -5.47 0.35 -0.84
C ALA A 184 -5.29 -1.17 -0.88
N PHE A 185 -6.36 -1.93 -0.69
CA PHE A 185 -6.34 -3.38 -0.74
C PHE A 185 -5.87 -3.92 -2.10
N GLN A 186 -6.32 -3.31 -3.20
CA GLN A 186 -5.87 -3.66 -4.54
C GLN A 186 -4.39 -3.32 -4.76
N ASP A 187 -3.96 -2.14 -4.33
CA ASP A 187 -2.58 -1.70 -4.41
C ASP A 187 -1.64 -2.59 -3.57
N LEU A 188 -2.04 -3.01 -2.36
CA LEU A 188 -1.29 -3.97 -1.54
C LEU A 188 -1.10 -5.32 -2.26
N ASN A 189 -2.15 -5.80 -2.91
CA ASN A 189 -2.09 -7.02 -3.72
C ASN A 189 -1.14 -6.89 -4.93
N GLU A 190 -1.03 -5.69 -5.52
CA GLU A 190 -0.05 -5.38 -6.57
C GLU A 190 1.37 -5.22 -6.02
N LEU A 191 1.54 -4.52 -4.90
CA LEU A 191 2.83 -4.32 -4.20
C LEU A 191 3.46 -5.65 -3.79
N ARG A 192 2.66 -6.62 -3.32
CA ARG A 192 3.11 -7.98 -3.02
C ARG A 192 3.79 -8.70 -4.20
N LYS A 193 3.48 -8.33 -5.45
CA LYS A 193 4.06 -8.93 -6.66
C LYS A 193 5.50 -8.48 -6.93
N ILE A 194 6.06 -7.61 -6.09
CA ILE A 194 7.44 -7.11 -6.20
C ILE A 194 8.50 -8.22 -6.09
N ASN A 195 8.17 -9.34 -5.41
CA ASN A 195 9.05 -10.52 -5.29
C ASN A 195 9.38 -11.15 -6.65
N ASN A 196 8.36 -11.27 -7.52
CA ASN A 196 8.46 -11.95 -8.81
C ASN A 196 8.77 -10.98 -9.96
N ASN A 197 9.11 -9.73 -9.66
CA ASN A 197 9.24 -8.64 -10.64
C ASN A 197 7.99 -8.50 -11.54
N ARG A 198 6.81 -8.80 -11.00
CA ARG A 198 5.51 -8.73 -11.69
C ARG A 198 4.68 -7.51 -11.27
N LEU A 199 5.26 -6.63 -10.46
CA LEU A 199 4.67 -5.36 -10.09
C LEU A 199 4.50 -4.48 -11.33
N THR A 200 3.30 -3.91 -11.47
CA THR A 200 2.92 -3.02 -12.56
C THR A 200 2.52 -1.69 -11.95
N LEU A 201 3.33 -0.65 -12.18
CA LEU A 201 3.11 0.66 -11.55
C LEU A 201 1.78 1.29 -12.00
N ASN A 202 1.36 1.04 -13.24
CA ASN A 202 0.09 1.55 -13.77
C ASN A 202 -1.17 0.95 -13.13
N LYS A 203 -1.03 -0.10 -12.30
CA LYS A 203 -2.12 -0.70 -11.55
C LYS A 203 -2.26 -0.09 -10.15
N LEU A 204 -1.29 0.70 -9.69
CA LEU A 204 -1.36 1.40 -8.43
C LEU A 204 -2.28 2.62 -8.57
N GLN A 205 -3.34 2.65 -7.77
CA GLN A 205 -4.39 3.67 -7.82
C GLN A 205 -4.20 4.79 -6.79
N ASN A 206 -3.49 4.51 -5.70
CA ASN A 206 -3.19 5.48 -4.66
C ASN A 206 -1.78 6.04 -4.81
N GLN A 207 -1.63 7.36 -4.68
CA GLN A 207 -0.33 8.04 -4.70
C GLN A 207 0.63 7.49 -3.62
N HIS A 208 0.11 7.18 -2.43
CA HIS A 208 0.91 6.70 -1.31
C HIS A 208 1.45 5.29 -1.53
N SER A 209 0.83 4.50 -2.42
CA SER A 209 1.35 3.19 -2.81
C SER A 209 2.67 3.29 -3.58
N TYR A 210 2.87 4.39 -4.34
CA TYR A 210 4.14 4.65 -5.03
C TYR A 210 5.27 4.98 -4.06
N GLU A 211 4.95 5.56 -2.89
CA GLU A 211 5.91 5.87 -1.83
C GLU A 211 6.39 4.60 -1.07
N LEU A 212 5.66 3.48 -1.19
CA LEU A 212 5.90 2.24 -0.45
C LEU A 212 6.57 1.13 -1.26
N ILE A 213 6.98 1.39 -2.51
CA ILE A 213 7.63 0.39 -3.37
C ILE A 213 8.93 -0.11 -2.71
N ARG A 214 9.72 0.81 -2.17
CA ARG A 214 10.98 0.49 -1.47
C ARG A 214 10.72 -0.32 -0.21
N MET A 215 9.84 0.14 0.67
CA MET A 215 9.45 -0.56 1.87
C MET A 215 8.97 -1.99 1.58
N SER A 216 8.16 -2.17 0.53
CA SER A 216 7.67 -3.50 0.12
C SER A 216 8.83 -4.46 -0.18
N PHE A 217 9.90 -3.97 -0.82
CA PHE A 217 11.08 -4.79 -1.05
C PHE A 217 11.85 -5.12 0.23
N GLU A 218 12.02 -4.14 1.12
CA GLU A 218 12.74 -4.30 2.38
C GLU A 218 12.03 -5.27 3.31
N LEU A 219 10.71 -5.12 3.48
CA LEU A 219 9.88 -6.04 4.27
C LEU A 219 10.01 -7.48 3.78
N LEU A 220 10.00 -7.72 2.46
CA LEU A 220 10.24 -9.06 1.93
C LEU A 220 11.64 -9.58 2.29
N LYS A 221 12.69 -8.75 2.17
CA LYS A 221 14.04 -9.18 2.55
C LYS A 221 14.12 -9.63 4.01
N TYR A 222 13.35 -9.01 4.90
CA TYR A 222 13.35 -9.32 6.33
C TYR A 222 12.40 -10.48 6.72
N PHE A 223 11.30 -10.66 5.99
CA PHE A 223 10.19 -11.53 6.40
C PHE A 223 9.78 -12.59 5.35
N SER A 224 10.53 -12.76 4.24
CA SER A 224 10.32 -13.84 3.25
C SER A 224 11.30 -14.99 3.36
#